data_AF-A0A7S3X1R6-F1
#
_entry.id   AF-A0A7S3X1R6-F1
#
_cell.length_a   1.000
_cell.length_b   1.000
_cell.length_c   1.000
_cell.angle_alpha   90.00
_cell.angle_beta   90.00
_cell.angle_gamma   90.00
#
_symmetry.space_group_name_H-M   'P 1'
#
loop_
_entity.id
_entity.type
_entity.pdbx_description
1 polymer ?
#
loop_
_entity_poly.entity_id
_entity_poly.type
_entity_poly.pdbx_seq_one_letter_code
_entity_poly.pdbx_strand_id
1 'polypeptide(L)'
;AVASQRVALGALEAGRDWVNHRVASLDEQKALVLDALAPLGAGSVQGGSGAIYLVVRLPDGAADDVAVVRWLCDVHRVALIPGSACGYPGHVRVCYANLPLEKTKEAAARLKKGFEEL
;
A
#
# COMPACT_ATOMS: atom_id res chain seq x y z
N ALA A 1 36.52 -4.61 5.51
CA ALA A 1 35.05 -4.64 5.70
C ALA A 1 34.43 -3.65 4.73
N VAL A 2 33.44 -4.08 3.95
CA VAL A 2 32.72 -3.20 3.01
C VAL A 2 31.89 -2.21 3.83
N ALA A 3 31.83 -0.94 3.42
CA ALA A 3 31.10 0.10 4.16
C ALA A 3 29.64 -0.30 4.46
N SER A 4 28.97 -0.97 3.52
CA SER A 4 27.61 -1.50 3.70
C SER A 4 27.49 -2.50 4.87
N GLN A 5 28.49 -3.36 5.08
CA GLN A 5 28.47 -4.33 6.18
C GLN A 5 28.62 -3.64 7.54
N ARG A 6 29.45 -2.60 7.64
CA ARG A 6 29.60 -1.82 8.88
C ARG A 6 28.32 -1.08 9.24
N VAL A 7 27.65 -0.49 8.24
CA VAL A 7 26.35 0.17 8.45
C VAL A 7 25.27 -0.84 8.84
N ALA A 8 25.24 -2.01 8.19
CA ALA A 8 24.30 -3.07 8.54
C ALA A 8 24.48 -3.56 9.99
N LEU A 9 25.73 -3.73 10.46
CA LEU A 9 26.02 -4.07 11.85
C LEU A 9 25.52 -2.99 12.81
N GLY A 10 25.81 -1.71 12.54
CA GLY A 10 25.31 -0.61 13.36
C GLY A 10 23.78 -0.52 13.40
N ALA A 11 23.10 -0.85 12.30
CA ALA A 11 21.63 -0.92 12.26
C ALA A 11 21.08 -2.07 13.12
N LEU A 12 21.78 -3.20 13.20
CA LEU A 12 21.43 -4.30 14.11
C LEU A 12 21.66 -3.91 15.58
N GLU A 13 22.78 -3.25 15.87
CA GLU A 13 23.15 -2.78 17.22
C GLU A 13 22.20 -1.71 17.77
N ALA A 14 21.66 -0.84 16.90
CA ALA A 14 20.64 0.15 17.27
C ALA A 14 19.33 -0.48 17.79
N GLY A 15 19.09 -1.76 17.49
CA GLY A 15 18.03 -2.56 18.10
C GLY A 15 16.61 -2.27 17.60
N ARG A 16 15.64 -2.95 18.23
CA ARG A 16 14.25 -2.99 17.77
C ARG A 16 13.49 -1.69 18.05
N ASP A 17 13.87 -0.93 19.07
CA ASP A 17 13.16 0.30 19.47
C ASP A 17 13.18 1.37 18.39
N TRP A 18 14.25 1.43 17.60
CA TRP A 18 14.32 2.31 16.43
C TRP A 18 13.23 1.95 15.41
N VAL A 19 13.03 0.66 15.14
CA VAL A 19 11.98 0.18 14.20
C VAL A 19 10.60 0.44 14.78
N ASN A 20 10.38 0.16 16.06
CA ASN A 20 9.10 0.36 16.73
C ASN A 20 8.63 1.82 16.62
N HIS A 21 9.52 2.79 16.82
CA HIS A 21 9.21 4.21 16.61
C HIS A 21 8.84 4.53 15.15
N ARG A 22 9.49 3.88 14.17
CA ARG A 22 9.21 4.12 12.74
C ARG A 22 7.87 3.55 12.29
N VAL A 23 7.41 2.46 12.90
CA VAL A 23 6.17 1.79 12.49
C VAL A 23 4.94 2.19 13.31
N ALA A 24 5.11 2.98 14.37
CA ALA A 24 4.04 3.34 15.30
C ALA A 24 2.83 4.03 14.63
N SER A 25 3.03 4.79 13.55
CA SER A 25 1.94 5.46 12.83
C SER A 25 1.22 4.58 11.80
N LEU A 26 1.75 3.39 11.50
CA LEU A 26 1.27 2.59 10.38
C LEU A 26 -0.13 2.03 10.60
N ASP A 27 -0.57 1.88 11.85
CA ASP A 27 -1.93 1.41 12.15
C ASP A 27 -3.00 2.41 11.70
N GLU A 28 -2.76 3.71 11.92
CA GLU A 28 -3.66 4.77 11.44
C GLU A 28 -3.65 4.83 9.91
N GLN A 29 -2.48 4.71 9.29
CA GLN A 29 -2.33 4.71 7.84
C GLN A 29 -3.02 3.51 7.19
N LYS A 30 -2.91 2.33 7.83
CA LYS A 30 -3.60 1.12 7.41
C LYS A 30 -5.12 1.29 7.53
N ALA A 31 -5.62 1.90 8.59
CA ALA A 31 -7.06 2.15 8.76
C ALA A 31 -7.61 3.07 7.66
N LEU A 32 -6.89 4.15 7.33
CA LEU A 32 -7.24 5.06 6.23
C LEU A 32 -7.30 4.34 4.89
N VAL A 33 -6.31 3.48 4.60
CA VAL A 33 -6.30 2.70 3.36
C VAL A 33 -7.43 1.67 3.35
N LEU A 34 -7.72 0.99 4.44
CA LEU A 34 -8.86 0.05 4.51
C LEU A 34 -10.20 0.75 4.23
N ASP A 35 -10.42 1.95 4.76
CA ASP A 35 -11.62 2.74 4.43
C ASP A 35 -11.67 3.12 2.94
N ALA A 36 -10.53 3.49 2.36
CA ALA A 36 -10.46 3.80 0.93
C ALA A 36 -10.76 2.60 0.01
N LEU A 37 -10.61 1.38 0.52
CA LEU A 37 -10.88 0.14 -0.20
C LEU A 37 -12.32 -0.37 -0.02
N ALA A 38 -13.10 0.22 0.88
CA ALA A 38 -14.48 -0.18 1.14
C ALA A 38 -15.39 -0.26 -0.11
N PRO A 39 -15.26 0.63 -1.14
CA PRO A 39 -16.08 0.55 -2.35
C PRO A 39 -15.95 -0.78 -3.12
N LEU A 40 -14.83 -1.50 -2.96
CA LEU A 40 -14.57 -2.77 -3.64
C LEU A 40 -15.30 -3.96 -3.01
N GLY A 41 -16.06 -3.71 -1.94
CA GLY A 41 -16.87 -4.72 -1.27
C GLY A 41 -16.10 -5.55 -0.24
N ALA A 42 -16.86 -6.17 0.67
CA ALA A 42 -16.32 -7.03 1.71
C ALA A 42 -15.62 -8.26 1.09
N GLY A 43 -14.42 -8.58 1.58
CA GLY A 43 -13.64 -9.73 1.11
C GLY A 43 -12.74 -9.46 -0.09
N SER A 44 -12.74 -8.24 -0.65
CA SER A 44 -11.78 -7.84 -1.68
C SER A 44 -10.35 -7.71 -1.15
N VAL A 45 -10.19 -7.44 0.14
CA VAL A 45 -8.89 -7.18 0.77
C VAL A 45 -8.33 -8.45 1.42
N GLN A 46 -7.06 -8.75 1.13
CA GLN A 46 -6.28 -9.82 1.72
C GLN A 46 -5.05 -9.26 2.45
N GLY A 47 -4.69 -9.90 3.57
CA GLY A 47 -3.50 -9.55 4.36
C GLY A 47 -3.78 -8.60 5.52
N GLY A 48 -2.76 -7.81 5.90
CA GLY A 48 -2.84 -6.86 7.01
C GLY A 48 -2.53 -7.43 8.40
N SER A 49 -2.36 -8.75 8.57
CA SER A 49 -1.82 -9.33 9.80
C SER A 49 -0.29 -9.18 9.94
N GLY A 50 0.36 -8.67 8.89
CA GLY A 50 1.78 -8.37 8.83
C GLY A 50 2.11 -7.58 7.57
N ALA A 51 3.40 -7.29 7.37
CA ALA A 51 3.91 -6.41 6.31
C ALA A 51 3.32 -4.98 6.34
N ILE A 52 3.63 -4.20 5.32
CA ILE A 52 3.29 -2.77 5.18
C ILE A 52 2.46 -2.50 3.91
N TYR A 53 1.68 -3.50 3.49
CA TYR A 53 0.82 -3.44 2.31
C TYR A 53 -0.39 -4.37 2.44
N LEU A 54 -1.39 -4.11 1.61
CA LEU A 54 -2.56 -4.95 1.39
C LEU A 54 -2.57 -5.44 -0.07
N VAL A 55 -3.16 -6.62 -0.30
CA VAL A 55 -3.46 -7.10 -1.66
C VAL A 55 -4.97 -7.02 -1.83
N VAL A 56 -5.42 -6.44 -2.95
CA VAL A 56 -6.82 -6.12 -3.16
C VAL A 56 -7.30 -6.65 -4.50
N ARG A 57 -8.36 -7.44 -4.49
CA ARG A 57 -9.03 -7.94 -5.69
C ARG A 57 -9.78 -6.80 -6.36
N LEU A 58 -9.54 -6.62 -7.66
CA LEU A 58 -10.28 -5.65 -8.48
C LEU A 58 -11.70 -6.16 -8.80
N PRO A 59 -12.66 -5.27 -9.09
CA PRO A 59 -14.01 -5.65 -9.48
C PRO A 59 -14.06 -6.51 -10.75
N ASP A 60 -15.13 -7.28 -10.90
CA ASP A 60 -15.38 -8.03 -12.12
C ASP A 60 -15.54 -7.04 -13.30
N GLY A 61 -14.79 -7.24 -14.39
CA GLY A 61 -14.72 -6.31 -15.52
C GLY A 61 -13.49 -5.39 -15.53
N ALA A 62 -12.79 -5.27 -14.40
CA ALA A 62 -11.54 -4.49 -14.26
C ALA A 62 -10.31 -5.41 -14.08
N ALA A 63 -10.26 -6.53 -14.80
CA ALA A 63 -9.24 -7.57 -14.60
C ALA A 63 -7.83 -7.16 -15.10
N ASP A 64 -7.72 -6.16 -15.97
CA ASP A 64 -6.45 -5.58 -16.40
C ASP A 64 -5.92 -4.63 -15.31
N ASP A 65 -5.19 -5.21 -14.36
CA ASP A 65 -4.62 -4.47 -13.23
C ASP A 65 -3.61 -3.38 -13.65
N VAL A 66 -2.90 -3.55 -14.76
CA VAL A 66 -1.97 -2.55 -15.28
C VAL A 66 -2.74 -1.34 -15.80
N ALA A 67 -3.84 -1.57 -16.53
CA ALA A 67 -4.69 -0.49 -17.00
C ALA A 67 -5.34 0.28 -15.84
N VAL A 68 -5.85 -0.42 -14.82
CA VAL A 68 -6.43 0.20 -13.63
C VAL A 68 -5.41 1.04 -12.87
N VAL A 69 -4.21 0.52 -12.64
CA VAL A 69 -3.14 1.27 -11.96
C VAL A 69 -2.72 2.51 -12.75
N ARG A 70 -2.63 2.42 -14.08
CA ARG A 70 -2.35 3.59 -14.92
C ARG A 70 -3.45 4.65 -14.80
N TRP A 71 -4.71 4.23 -14.88
CA TRP A 71 -5.84 5.14 -14.74
C TRP A 71 -5.89 5.84 -13.37
N LEU A 72 -5.70 5.10 -12.27
CA LEU A 72 -5.59 5.68 -10.92
C LEU A 72 -4.43 6.69 -10.82
N CYS A 73 -3.30 6.40 -11.48
CA CYS A 73 -2.14 7.29 -11.49
C CYS A 73 -2.42 8.59 -12.28
N ASP A 74 -3.00 8.47 -13.47
CA ASP A 74 -3.20 9.61 -14.37
C ASP A 74 -4.36 10.50 -13.93
N VAL A 75 -5.49 9.90 -13.53
CA VAL A 75 -6.74 10.60 -13.20
C VAL A 75 -6.78 10.97 -11.71
N HIS A 76 -6.51 10.02 -10.83
CA HIS A 76 -6.64 10.21 -9.38
C HIS A 76 -5.33 10.57 -8.69
N ARG A 77 -4.20 10.60 -9.42
CA ARG A 77 -2.87 10.91 -8.88
C ARG A 77 -2.45 9.94 -7.75
N VAL A 78 -2.85 8.67 -7.86
CA VAL A 78 -2.47 7.61 -6.93
C VAL A 78 -1.78 6.47 -7.68
N ALA A 79 -0.52 6.22 -7.35
CA ALA A 79 0.23 5.11 -7.90
C ALA A 79 0.15 3.88 -6.97
N LEU A 80 -0.27 2.75 -7.54
CA LEU A 80 -0.28 1.44 -6.88
C LEU A 80 0.63 0.48 -7.63
N ILE A 81 0.75 -0.75 -7.13
CA ILE A 81 1.52 -1.81 -7.80
C ILE A 81 0.54 -2.81 -8.40
N PRO A 82 0.58 -3.06 -9.72
CA PRO A 82 -0.31 -4.03 -10.35
C PRO A 82 0.04 -5.45 -9.86
N GLY A 83 -0.98 -6.25 -9.60
CA GLY A 83 -0.85 -7.61 -9.09
C GLY A 83 -0.10 -8.53 -10.05
N SER A 84 -0.22 -8.32 -11.36
CA SER A 84 0.55 -8.97 -12.41
C SER A 84 2.07 -8.89 -12.20
N ALA A 85 2.59 -7.77 -11.72
CA ALA A 85 4.01 -7.62 -11.38
C ALA A 85 4.43 -8.43 -10.14
N CYS A 86 3.48 -8.93 -9.37
CA CYS A 86 3.66 -9.77 -8.18
C CYS A 86 3.15 -11.21 -8.39
N GLY A 87 2.82 -11.61 -9.63
CA GLY A 87 2.29 -12.95 -9.93
C GLY A 87 0.84 -13.18 -9.49
N TYR A 88 0.07 -12.11 -9.28
CA TYR A 88 -1.33 -12.17 -8.86
C TYR A 88 -2.23 -11.27 -9.73
N PRO A 89 -2.45 -11.60 -11.01
CA PRO A 89 -3.24 -10.79 -11.93
C PRO A 89 -4.65 -10.49 -11.42
N GLY A 90 -5.22 -9.35 -11.84
CA GLY A 90 -6.55 -8.90 -11.42
C GLY A 90 -6.62 -8.38 -9.98
N HIS A 91 -5.45 -8.10 -9.38
CA HIS A 91 -5.32 -7.51 -8.06
C HIS A 91 -4.42 -6.29 -8.10
N VAL A 92 -4.42 -5.51 -7.03
CA VAL A 92 -3.46 -4.43 -6.80
C VAL A 92 -2.84 -4.56 -5.41
N ARG A 93 -1.56 -4.21 -5.30
CA ARG A 93 -0.86 -4.11 -4.01
C ARG A 93 -0.83 -2.65 -3.57
N VAL A 94 -1.45 -2.38 -2.43
CA VAL A 94 -1.58 -1.05 -1.84
C VAL A 94 -0.66 -0.94 -0.63
N CYS A 95 0.44 -0.21 -0.79
CA CYS A 95 1.40 0.04 0.29
C CYS A 95 0.98 1.27 1.10
N TYR A 96 1.14 1.21 2.43
CA TYR A 96 0.71 2.30 3.33
C TYR A 96 1.82 2.88 4.22
N ALA A 97 3.07 2.44 4.05
CA ALA A 97 4.21 2.88 4.87
C ALA A 97 5.22 3.77 4.13
N ASN A 98 4.91 4.24 2.91
CA ASN A 98 5.81 5.04 2.08
C ASN A 98 5.58 6.56 2.23
N LEU A 99 4.47 6.98 2.84
CA LEU A 99 4.09 8.38 3.00
C LEU A 99 4.01 8.76 4.48
N PRO A 100 4.23 10.04 4.82
CA PRO A 100 3.77 10.58 6.10
C PRO A 100 2.25 10.51 6.21
N LEU A 101 1.73 10.42 7.44
CA LEU A 101 0.30 10.29 7.73
C LEU A 101 -0.59 11.30 6.98
N GLU A 102 -0.23 12.58 6.98
CA GLU A 102 -1.00 13.63 6.29
C GLU A 102 -1.10 13.38 4.78
N LYS A 103 -0.04 12.89 4.16
CA LYS A 103 -0.05 12.51 2.74
C LYS A 103 -0.79 11.20 2.50
N THR A 104 -0.79 10.28 3.47
CA THR A 104 -1.64 9.09 3.42
C THR A 104 -3.12 9.47 3.45
N LYS A 105 -3.55 10.43 4.25
CA LYS A 105 -4.96 10.92 4.26
C LYS A 105 -5.38 11.45 2.89
N GLU A 106 -4.56 12.30 2.29
CA GLU A 106 -4.79 12.84 0.93
C GLU A 106 -4.85 11.73 -0.12
N ALA A 107 -3.90 10.78 -0.10
CA ALA A 107 -3.84 9.67 -1.04
C ALA A 107 -5.02 8.69 -0.86
N ALA A 108 -5.40 8.39 0.38
CA ALA A 108 -6.54 7.51 0.70
C ALA A 108 -7.86 8.10 0.20
N ALA A 109 -8.08 9.41 0.39
CA ALA A 109 -9.27 10.07 -0.12
C ALA A 109 -9.36 10.02 -1.66
N ARG A 110 -8.22 10.24 -2.35
CA ARG A 110 -8.15 10.12 -3.82
C ARG A 110 -8.35 8.69 -4.30
N LEU A 111 -7.78 7.72 -3.58
CA LEU A 111 -7.91 6.31 -3.87
C LEU A 111 -9.37 5.84 -3.74
N LYS A 112 -10.04 6.25 -2.67
CA LYS A 112 -11.45 5.96 -2.43
C LYS A 112 -12.31 6.44 -3.59
N LYS A 113 -12.15 7.71 -3.96
CA LYS A 113 -12.82 8.31 -5.12
C LYS A 113 -12.52 7.54 -6.41
N GLY A 114 -11.27 7.12 -6.61
CA GLY A 114 -10.89 6.29 -7.76
C GLY A 114 -11.63 4.96 -7.82
N PHE A 115 -11.78 4.26 -6.69
CA PHE A 115 -12.53 3.00 -6.68
C PHE A 115 -14.05 3.18 -6.71
N GLU A 116 -14.59 4.33 -6.33
CA GLU A 116 -16.01 4.67 -6.52
C GLU A 116 -16.35 4.96 -7.99
N GLU A 117 -15.37 5.40 -8.78
CA GLU A 117 -15.51 5.74 -10.21
C GLU A 117 -15.07 4.61 -11.16
N LEU A 118 -14.54 3.51 -10.63
CA LEU A 118 -14.05 2.34 -11.37
C LEU A 118 -15.18 1.38 -11.76
#